data_AF-A0A5B7GYW3-F1
#
_entry.id   AF-A0A5B7GYW3-F1
#
_cell.length_a   1.000
_cell.length_b   1.000
_cell.length_c   1.000
_cell.angle_alpha   90.00
_cell.angle_beta   90.00
_cell.angle_gamma   90.00
#
_symmetry.space_group_name_H-M   'P 1'
#
loop_
_entity.id
_entity.type
_entity.pdbx_description
1 polymer ?
#
loop_
_entity_poly.entity_id
_entity_poly.type
_entity_poly.pdbx_seq_one_letter_code
_entity_poly.pdbx_strand_id
1 'polypeptide(L)'
;MGFRVNVPKSTLTPTQTLIWLGMEWDTARAWVRLSPENASKIHRQLFRASMSRTMTRRQWEAILGSLNFAAEVCPLGRIRHRRLVREVNSAIPIYPRDSLQQVPGHLTKLLQPWLADRCLQQWAPWIPPPPQVQVSTDASNVGWGYQSSLGHQVQGRWVKRLEQAHINVKGLWVPFKFLSTHQDLHNVGILFEMDNTSAVHCLNRQGYSKSEVLLSLLERIFQEASVRSLHLSALYVPGEENLWADALSCFQHTSVEWQLCPNVFRSQGNRWGTPQVDLFAFPTTAQLPQYFTRNVRTGTGGPDAFAKDWNRWEHIYLFPPPSTKVLLRVCRQLRSYRWRVLLLTPWWPAQPWFSELQQWCPNPLLLGNACLVNSIPTNLQNSLRLHAWSFSVKH
;
A
#
# COMPACT_ATOMS: atom_id res chain seq x y z
N MET A 1 19.66 44.37 -11.24
CA MET A 1 19.69 43.35 -10.17
C MET A 1 21.16 43.00 -9.90
N GLY A 2 21.76 43.52 -8.83
CA GLY A 2 23.21 43.42 -8.53
C GLY A 2 23.68 42.04 -8.04
N PHE A 3 23.24 40.95 -8.65
CA PHE A 3 23.67 39.60 -8.28
C PHE A 3 25.05 39.27 -8.87
N ARG A 4 25.91 38.62 -8.09
CA ARG A 4 27.20 38.05 -8.54
C ARG A 4 27.11 36.54 -8.57
N VAL A 5 27.45 35.94 -9.72
CA VAL A 5 27.47 34.49 -9.92
C VAL A 5 28.70 33.89 -9.22
N ASN A 6 28.50 32.81 -8.46
CA ASN A 6 29.61 32.04 -7.89
C ASN A 6 30.10 31.02 -8.93
N VAL A 7 30.94 31.45 -9.85
CA VAL A 7 31.46 30.62 -10.96
C VAL A 7 32.04 29.27 -10.48
N PRO A 8 32.82 29.19 -9.38
CA PRO A 8 33.31 27.91 -8.86
C PRO A 8 32.23 26.89 -8.47
N LYS A 9 31.02 27.36 -8.12
CA LYS A 9 29.88 26.52 -7.73
C LYS A 9 28.84 26.38 -8.84
N SER A 10 29.09 26.95 -10.01
CA SER A 10 28.14 26.96 -11.13
C SER A 10 28.59 26.01 -12.23
N THR A 11 27.63 25.31 -12.82
CA THR A 11 27.82 24.59 -14.08
C THR A 11 27.26 25.47 -15.19
N LEU A 12 28.15 26.11 -15.97
CA LEU A 12 27.77 27.10 -16.98
C LEU A 12 27.46 26.49 -18.34
N THR A 13 27.88 25.25 -18.56
CA THR A 13 27.52 24.46 -19.74
C THR A 13 26.26 23.66 -19.46
N PRO A 14 25.24 23.70 -20.34
CA PRO A 14 24.08 22.84 -20.23
C PRO A 14 24.50 21.37 -20.15
N THR A 15 24.04 20.66 -19.11
CA THR A 15 24.35 19.25 -18.88
C THR A 15 23.14 18.55 -18.25
N GLN A 16 23.01 17.26 -18.50
CA GLN A 16 22.02 16.40 -17.84
C GLN A 16 22.59 15.68 -16.61
N THR A 17 23.89 15.83 -16.36
CA THR A 17 24.56 15.28 -15.18
C THR A 17 25.28 16.39 -14.43
N LEU A 18 24.93 16.61 -13.17
CA LEU A 18 25.53 17.66 -12.34
C LEU A 18 25.67 17.26 -10.87
N ILE A 19 26.65 17.87 -10.20
CA ILE A 19 26.78 17.77 -8.74
C ILE A 19 26.14 19.01 -8.11
N TRP A 20 25.12 18.80 -7.28
CA TRP A 20 24.42 19.88 -6.59
C TRP A 20 23.98 19.43 -5.20
N LEU A 21 24.19 20.31 -4.20
CA LEU A 21 23.98 20.02 -2.77
C LEU A 21 24.67 18.74 -2.28
N GLY A 22 25.85 18.42 -2.84
CA GLY A 22 26.62 17.23 -2.46
C GLY A 22 26.09 15.90 -3.02
N MET A 23 25.07 15.96 -3.88
CA MET A 23 24.51 14.82 -4.62
C MET A 23 24.84 14.93 -6.10
N GLU A 24 24.93 13.80 -6.79
CA GLU A 24 25.04 13.72 -8.24
C GLU A 24 23.67 13.42 -8.83
N TRP A 25 23.22 14.27 -9.76
CA TRP A 25 21.91 14.25 -10.38
C TRP A 25 22.05 13.87 -11.85
N ASP A 26 21.26 12.89 -12.30
CA ASP A 26 21.06 12.53 -13.70
C ASP A 26 19.61 12.87 -14.10
N THR A 27 19.43 13.98 -14.80
CA THR A 27 18.11 14.49 -15.22
C THR A 27 17.54 13.75 -16.42
N ALA A 28 18.35 13.03 -17.19
CA ALA A 28 17.86 12.19 -18.28
C ALA A 28 17.13 10.95 -17.73
N ARG A 29 17.66 10.36 -16.66
CA ARG A 29 17.06 9.19 -15.99
C ARG A 29 16.12 9.54 -14.84
N ALA A 30 16.17 10.79 -14.36
CA ALA A 30 15.53 11.24 -13.12
C ALA A 30 16.06 10.53 -11.85
N TRP A 31 17.39 10.31 -11.81
CA TRP A 31 18.07 9.53 -10.78
C TRP A 31 19.07 10.39 -10.02
N VAL A 32 19.22 10.13 -8.71
CA VAL A 32 20.16 10.82 -7.81
C VAL A 32 20.98 9.81 -7.03
N ARG A 33 22.22 10.16 -6.70
CA ARG A 33 23.05 9.45 -5.73
C ARG A 33 23.90 10.44 -4.93
N LEU A 34 24.60 9.95 -3.91
CA LEU A 34 25.67 10.72 -3.29
C LEU A 34 26.76 11.02 -4.32
N SER A 35 27.31 12.23 -4.28
CA SER A 35 28.53 12.51 -5.04
C SER A 35 29.65 11.54 -4.63
N PRO A 36 30.54 11.14 -5.54
CA PRO A 36 31.63 10.20 -5.24
C PRO A 36 32.51 10.64 -4.06
N GLU A 37 32.72 11.95 -3.92
CA GLU A 37 33.46 12.55 -2.81
C GLU A 37 32.76 12.32 -1.47
N ASN A 38 31.46 12.65 -1.38
CA ASN A 38 30.67 12.46 -0.17
C ASN A 38 30.52 10.98 0.18
N ALA A 39 30.25 10.12 -0.81
CA ALA A 39 30.19 8.67 -0.60
C ALA A 39 31.51 8.14 0.02
N SER A 40 32.65 8.55 -0.53
CA SER A 40 33.98 8.16 -0.02
C SER A 40 34.26 8.70 1.37
N LYS A 41 33.89 9.96 1.65
CA LYS A 41 34.05 10.58 2.96
C LYS A 41 33.24 9.86 4.03
N ILE A 42 31.96 9.59 3.75
CA ILE A 42 31.06 8.87 4.66
C ILE A 42 31.58 7.45 4.87
N HIS A 43 31.94 6.73 3.80
CA HIS A 43 32.48 5.38 3.89
C HIS A 43 33.71 5.31 4.82
N ARG A 44 34.69 6.22 4.65
CA ARG A 44 35.88 6.28 5.54
C ARG A 44 35.50 6.54 7.00
N GLN A 45 34.53 7.40 7.25
CA GLN A 45 34.06 7.70 8.60
C GLN A 45 33.42 6.46 9.25
N LEU A 46 32.54 5.78 8.53
CA LEU A 46 31.87 4.55 8.99
C LEU A 46 32.86 3.40 9.19
N PHE A 47 33.82 3.23 8.27
CA PHE A 47 34.83 2.18 8.36
C PHE A 47 35.69 2.35 9.62
N ARG A 48 36.17 3.57 9.88
CA ARG A 48 36.90 3.89 11.12
C ARG A 48 36.06 3.58 12.36
N ALA A 49 34.81 4.04 12.38
CA ALA A 49 33.90 3.78 13.49
C ALA A 49 33.63 2.28 13.72
N SER A 50 33.53 1.49 12.65
CA SER A 50 33.30 0.04 12.73
C SER A 50 34.49 -0.74 13.32
N MET A 51 35.70 -0.19 13.17
CA MET A 51 36.94 -0.78 13.69
C MET A 51 37.33 -0.23 15.07
N SER A 52 36.72 0.87 15.49
CA SER A 52 37.01 1.52 16.76
C SER A 52 36.44 0.73 17.94
N ARG A 53 37.26 0.52 18.98
CA ARG A 53 36.80 0.01 20.27
C ARG A 53 36.13 1.09 21.13
N THR A 54 36.54 2.34 20.95
CA THR A 54 36.01 3.48 21.69
C THR A 54 35.70 4.66 20.78
N MET A 55 34.66 5.42 21.13
CA MET A 55 34.24 6.64 20.41
C MET A 55 33.61 7.65 21.36
N THR A 56 33.67 8.92 21.01
CA THR A 56 32.97 9.99 21.74
C THR A 56 31.54 10.17 21.21
N ARG A 57 30.66 10.75 22.03
CA ARG A 57 29.30 11.14 21.61
C ARG A 57 29.33 12.11 20.41
N ARG A 58 30.29 13.06 20.40
CA ARG A 58 30.49 13.97 19.25
C ARG A 58 30.79 13.22 17.95
N GLN A 59 31.60 12.17 18.00
CA GLN A 59 31.90 11.35 16.83
C GLN A 59 30.66 10.59 16.33
N TRP A 60 29.86 10.04 17.24
CA TRP A 60 28.57 9.44 16.90
C TRP A 60 27.63 10.44 16.24
N GLU A 61 27.48 11.64 16.79
CA GLU A 61 26.61 12.67 16.22
C GLU A 61 27.07 13.13 14.83
N ALA A 62 28.38 13.18 14.58
CA ALA A 62 28.92 13.45 13.25
C ALA A 62 28.58 12.32 12.24
N ILE A 63 28.57 11.06 12.68
CA ILE A 63 28.13 9.93 11.86
C ILE A 63 26.63 10.00 11.59
N LEU A 64 25.83 10.21 12.63
CA LEU A 64 24.38 10.34 12.51
C LEU A 64 24.01 11.48 11.54
N GLY A 65 24.66 12.64 11.64
CA GLY A 65 24.44 13.75 10.70
C GLY A 65 24.80 13.39 9.26
N SER A 66 25.93 12.70 9.05
CA SER A 66 26.36 12.26 7.71
C SER A 66 25.43 11.20 7.12
N LEU A 67 24.96 10.26 7.94
CA LEU A 67 24.02 9.23 7.53
C LEU A 67 22.61 9.78 7.32
N ASN A 68 22.20 10.82 8.04
CA ASN A 68 20.93 11.51 7.78
C ASN A 68 20.93 12.14 6.38
N PHE A 69 22.05 12.72 5.96
CA PHE A 69 22.23 13.22 4.58
C PHE A 69 22.21 12.08 3.56
N ALA A 70 22.96 11.00 3.80
CA ALA A 70 23.00 9.83 2.93
C ALA A 70 21.65 9.10 2.81
N ALA A 71 20.87 9.10 3.89
CA ALA A 71 19.61 8.37 4.01
C ALA A 71 18.55 8.76 2.99
N GLU A 72 18.64 9.98 2.44
CA GLU A 72 17.70 10.50 1.45
C GLU A 72 17.79 9.78 0.09
N VAL A 73 18.96 9.20 -0.22
CA VAL A 73 19.22 8.56 -1.52
C VAL A 73 19.67 7.10 -1.39
N CYS A 74 20.04 6.64 -0.19
CA CYS A 74 20.40 5.25 0.05
C CYS A 74 19.14 4.38 0.25
N PRO A 75 19.05 3.19 -0.36
CA PRO A 75 17.94 2.26 -0.11
C PRO A 75 17.83 1.90 1.37
N LEU A 76 16.59 1.98 1.89
CA LEU A 76 16.30 1.80 3.33
C LEU A 76 17.12 2.74 4.25
N GLY A 77 17.74 3.78 3.70
CA GLY A 77 18.65 4.65 4.44
C GLY A 77 17.96 5.34 5.61
N ARG A 78 16.75 5.88 5.37
CA ARG A 78 15.96 6.54 6.41
C ARG A 78 15.62 5.62 7.59
N ILE A 79 15.23 4.36 7.33
CA ILE A 79 14.87 3.44 8.42
C ILE A 79 16.10 2.94 9.18
N ARG A 80 17.18 2.60 8.46
CA ARG A 80 18.47 2.23 9.06
C ARG A 80 19.04 3.36 9.92
N HIS A 81 18.94 4.59 9.44
CA HIS A 81 19.40 5.77 10.17
C HIS A 81 18.60 5.94 11.47
N ARG A 82 17.27 5.83 11.42
CA ARG A 82 16.43 5.95 12.62
C ARG A 82 16.72 4.89 13.67
N ARG A 83 16.97 3.64 13.25
CA ARG A 83 17.42 2.56 14.14
C ARG A 83 18.74 2.92 14.80
N LEU A 84 19.72 3.34 14.03
CA LEU A 84 21.02 3.75 14.57
C LEU A 84 20.89 4.92 15.56
N VAL A 85 20.11 5.97 15.24
CA VAL A 85 19.85 7.09 16.14
C VAL A 85 19.27 6.62 17.47
N ARG A 86 18.29 5.71 17.43
CA ARG A 86 17.64 5.18 18.63
C ARG A 86 18.62 4.40 19.50
N GLU A 87 19.37 3.47 18.92
CA GLU A 87 20.32 2.65 19.69
C GLU A 87 21.49 3.50 20.23
N VAL A 88 22.03 4.44 19.44
CA VAL A 88 23.08 5.37 19.92
C VAL A 88 22.57 6.22 21.08
N ASN A 89 21.35 6.75 21.01
CA ASN A 89 20.77 7.53 22.10
C ASN A 89 20.44 6.70 23.34
N SER A 90 20.21 5.39 23.19
CA SER A 90 20.00 4.48 24.31
C SER A 90 21.30 4.04 24.96
N ALA A 91 22.36 3.85 24.17
CA ALA A 91 23.60 3.22 24.64
C ALA A 91 24.71 4.22 25.00
N ILE A 92 24.71 5.41 24.39
CA ILE A 92 25.79 6.40 24.55
C ILE A 92 25.26 7.63 25.28
N PRO A 93 25.83 7.98 26.45
CA PRO A 93 25.44 9.18 27.20
C PRO A 93 25.54 10.46 26.36
N ILE A 94 24.61 11.38 26.57
CA ILE A 94 24.59 12.68 25.88
C ILE A 94 25.72 13.59 26.40
N TYR A 95 26.01 13.53 27.70
CA TYR A 95 27.06 14.31 28.35
C TYR A 95 27.94 13.42 29.24
N PRO A 96 29.25 13.73 29.34
CA PRO A 96 30.01 14.72 28.54
C PRO A 96 30.24 14.26 27.10
N ARG A 97 30.14 15.17 26.12
CA ARG A 97 30.16 14.81 24.68
C ARG A 97 31.50 14.27 24.17
N ASP A 98 32.59 14.66 24.82
CA ASP A 98 33.96 14.41 24.37
C ASP A 98 34.68 13.30 25.18
N SER A 99 33.95 12.61 26.06
CA SER A 99 34.47 11.43 26.74
C SER A 99 34.43 10.20 25.84
N LEU A 100 35.50 9.40 25.87
CA LEU A 100 35.57 8.13 25.16
C LEU A 100 34.68 7.09 25.83
N GLN A 101 33.76 6.52 25.06
CA GLN A 101 32.86 5.45 25.48
C GLN A 101 33.18 4.18 24.69
N GLN A 102 33.02 3.01 25.30
CA GLN A 102 33.11 1.75 24.57
C GLN A 102 32.05 1.70 23.48
N VAL A 103 32.43 1.23 22.29
CA VAL A 103 31.49 1.00 21.19
C VAL A 103 30.79 -0.34 21.44
N PRO A 104 29.48 -0.36 21.74
CA PRO A 104 28.75 -1.61 21.88
C PRO A 104 28.73 -2.38 20.56
N GLY A 105 28.97 -3.69 20.59
CA GLY A 105 29.05 -4.50 19.37
C GLY A 105 27.79 -4.48 18.49
N HIS A 106 26.61 -4.22 19.07
CA HIS A 106 25.38 -4.05 18.30
C HIS A 106 25.39 -2.78 17.44
N LEU A 107 26.02 -1.68 17.88
CA LEU A 107 26.15 -0.47 17.07
C LEU A 107 27.05 -0.71 15.86
N THR A 108 28.15 -1.45 16.03
CA THR A 108 29.01 -1.87 14.92
C THR A 108 28.23 -2.68 13.89
N LYS A 109 27.36 -3.60 14.33
CA LYS A 109 26.47 -4.36 13.42
C LYS A 109 25.52 -3.45 12.64
N LEU A 110 25.01 -2.38 13.25
CA LEU A 110 24.14 -1.42 12.57
C LEU A 110 24.86 -0.53 11.54
N LEU A 111 26.19 -0.42 11.62
CA LEU A 111 26.99 0.26 10.59
C LEU A 111 27.22 -0.62 9.36
N GLN A 112 27.25 -1.95 9.50
CA GLN A 112 27.58 -2.89 8.42
C GLN A 112 26.71 -2.74 7.16
N PRO A 113 25.38 -2.57 7.24
CA PRO A 113 24.55 -2.39 6.05
C PRO A 113 24.90 -1.15 5.22
N TRP A 114 25.54 -0.14 5.83
CA TRP A 114 26.00 1.07 5.14
C TRP A 114 27.37 0.89 4.48
N LEU A 115 28.16 -0.05 4.99
CA LEU A 115 29.46 -0.47 4.44
C LEU A 115 29.33 -1.58 3.39
N ALA A 116 28.13 -2.14 3.22
CA ALA A 116 27.85 -3.12 2.18
C ALA A 116 28.13 -2.53 0.78
N ASP A 117 28.55 -3.40 -0.14
CA ASP A 117 29.00 -2.97 -1.46
C ASP A 117 27.96 -2.08 -2.16
N ARG A 118 28.45 -0.99 -2.75
CA ARG A 118 27.67 0.04 -3.46
C ARG A 118 26.57 0.77 -2.68
N CYS A 119 26.32 0.50 -1.40
CA CYS A 119 25.21 1.13 -0.66
C CYS A 119 25.24 2.68 -0.73
N LEU A 120 26.43 3.28 -0.59
CA LEU A 120 26.62 4.74 -0.66
C LEU A 120 26.80 5.28 -2.09
N GLN A 121 26.92 4.41 -3.09
CA GLN A 121 27.20 4.77 -4.48
C GLN A 121 26.02 4.46 -5.42
N GLN A 122 24.98 3.82 -4.88
CA GLN A 122 23.82 3.39 -5.60
C GLN A 122 22.98 4.59 -6.05
N TRP A 123 22.49 4.50 -7.27
CA TRP A 123 21.51 5.43 -7.79
C TRP A 123 20.11 5.08 -7.30
N ALA A 124 19.35 6.11 -6.98
CA ALA A 124 17.94 6.02 -6.63
C ALA A 124 17.12 6.95 -7.53
N PRO A 125 15.92 6.54 -7.95
CA PRO A 125 15.01 7.44 -8.65
C PRO A 125 14.57 8.55 -7.67
N TRP A 126 14.62 9.81 -8.10
CA TRP A 126 14.08 10.91 -7.27
C TRP A 126 12.57 11.08 -7.45
N ILE A 127 11.99 10.47 -8.50
CA ILE A 127 10.54 10.33 -8.66
C ILE A 127 10.18 8.88 -8.40
N PRO A 128 9.39 8.59 -7.35
CA PRO A 128 8.90 7.24 -7.14
C PRO A 128 8.03 6.78 -8.32
N PRO A 129 8.06 5.49 -8.71
CA PRO A 129 7.16 4.99 -9.73
C PRO A 129 5.69 5.17 -9.29
N PRO A 130 4.78 5.49 -10.22
CA PRO A 130 3.37 5.64 -9.89
C PRO A 130 2.83 4.33 -9.33
N PRO A 131 1.99 4.36 -8.28
CA PRO A 131 1.47 3.15 -7.66
C PRO A 131 0.51 2.42 -8.62
N GLN A 132 0.77 1.14 -8.86
CA GLN A 132 -0.09 0.27 -9.67
C GLN A 132 -1.17 -0.43 -8.83
N VAL A 133 -0.89 -0.63 -7.53
CA VAL A 133 -1.81 -1.25 -6.58
C VAL A 133 -2.20 -0.23 -5.53
N GLN A 134 -3.50 -0.10 -5.27
CA GLN A 134 -4.01 0.75 -4.21
C GLN A 134 -4.70 -0.14 -3.18
N VAL A 135 -4.46 0.13 -1.90
CA VAL A 135 -4.95 -0.68 -0.79
C VAL A 135 -5.54 0.23 0.27
N SER A 136 -6.85 0.18 0.43
CA SER A 136 -7.54 0.88 1.51
C SER A 136 -7.49 -0.01 2.75
N THR A 137 -7.00 0.54 3.87
CA THR A 137 -6.80 -0.18 5.13
C THR A 137 -7.51 0.53 6.25
N ASP A 138 -7.96 -0.23 7.23
CA ASP A 138 -8.54 0.32 8.45
C ASP A 138 -8.27 -0.59 9.64
N ALA A 139 -8.14 0.03 10.80
CA ALA A 139 -7.89 -0.62 12.07
C ALA A 139 -8.74 0.02 13.16
N SER A 140 -9.69 -0.75 13.69
CA SER A 140 -10.53 -0.34 14.80
C SER A 140 -10.05 -0.93 16.14
N ASN A 141 -10.79 -0.65 17.21
CA ASN A 141 -10.57 -1.31 18.49
C ASN A 141 -10.94 -2.80 18.48
N VAL A 142 -11.86 -3.20 17.59
CA VAL A 142 -12.38 -4.58 17.50
C VAL A 142 -11.53 -5.43 16.56
N GLY A 143 -11.07 -4.83 15.45
CA GLY A 143 -10.48 -5.60 14.37
C GLY A 143 -9.75 -4.77 13.33
N TRP A 144 -9.44 -5.42 12.21
CA TRP A 144 -8.76 -4.81 11.08
C TRP A 144 -9.32 -5.33 9.76
N GLY A 145 -9.19 -4.51 8.72
CA GLY A 145 -9.65 -4.82 7.39
C GLY A 145 -8.82 -4.14 6.31
N TYR A 146 -8.70 -4.78 5.17
CA TYR A 146 -8.22 -4.11 3.96
C TYR A 146 -8.96 -4.55 2.71
N GLN A 147 -8.98 -3.65 1.74
CA GLN A 147 -9.39 -3.91 0.38
C GLN A 147 -8.34 -3.38 -0.60
N SER A 148 -8.13 -4.07 -1.72
CA SER A 148 -7.24 -3.59 -2.77
C SER A 148 -7.95 -3.36 -4.10
N SER A 149 -7.38 -2.52 -4.97
CA SER A 149 -7.79 -2.34 -6.38
C SER A 149 -7.69 -3.62 -7.22
N LEU A 150 -6.96 -4.59 -6.69
CA LEU A 150 -6.84 -5.95 -7.18
C LEU A 150 -8.05 -6.82 -6.84
N GLY A 151 -8.98 -6.35 -5.99
CA GLY A 151 -10.16 -7.10 -5.57
C GLY A 151 -9.91 -7.99 -4.34
N HIS A 152 -8.70 -8.00 -3.76
CA HIS A 152 -8.49 -8.65 -2.47
C HIS A 152 -9.27 -7.92 -1.38
N GLN A 153 -9.96 -8.69 -0.53
CA GLN A 153 -10.59 -8.21 0.69
C GLN A 153 -10.29 -9.21 1.80
N VAL A 154 -9.72 -8.72 2.90
CA VAL A 154 -9.42 -9.56 4.06
C VAL A 154 -9.70 -8.76 5.32
N GLN A 155 -10.28 -9.42 6.30
CA GLN A 155 -10.47 -8.88 7.65
C GLN A 155 -10.05 -9.91 8.69
N GLY A 156 -9.78 -9.45 9.90
CA GLY A 156 -9.47 -10.33 11.02
C GLY A 156 -9.64 -9.62 12.37
N ARG A 157 -10.00 -10.40 13.39
CA ARG A 157 -10.01 -9.88 14.76
C ARG A 157 -8.58 -9.73 15.24
N TRP A 158 -8.37 -8.82 16.19
CA TRP A 158 -7.09 -8.74 16.86
C TRP A 158 -6.83 -10.01 17.65
N VAL A 159 -5.58 -10.50 17.59
CA VAL A 159 -5.10 -11.47 18.57
C VAL A 159 -4.85 -10.73 19.88
N LYS A 160 -5.02 -11.40 21.03
CA LYS A 160 -4.90 -10.79 22.39
C LYS A 160 -3.73 -9.81 22.55
N ARG A 161 -2.54 -10.14 22.01
CA ARG A 161 -1.35 -9.28 22.09
C ARG A 161 -1.51 -7.95 21.34
N LEU A 162 -2.26 -7.92 20.24
CA LEU A 162 -2.49 -6.74 19.42
C LEU A 162 -3.75 -5.98 19.82
N GLU A 163 -4.69 -6.59 20.55
CA GLU A 163 -5.88 -5.90 21.07
C GLU A 163 -5.51 -4.67 21.90
N GLN A 164 -4.48 -4.80 22.74
CA GLN A 164 -3.99 -3.73 23.61
C GLN A 164 -2.94 -2.82 22.95
N ALA A 165 -2.60 -3.07 21.68
CA ALA A 165 -1.62 -2.25 20.99
C ALA A 165 -2.21 -0.85 20.70
N HIS A 166 -1.34 0.16 20.74
CA HIS A 166 -1.71 1.53 20.38
C HIS A 166 -2.26 1.60 18.96
N ILE A 167 -3.24 2.48 18.71
CA ILE A 167 -3.93 2.58 17.41
C ILE A 167 -2.98 2.79 16.22
N ASN A 168 -1.92 3.59 16.40
CA ASN A 168 -0.89 3.77 15.37
C ASN A 168 -0.15 2.47 15.00
N VAL A 169 0.06 1.57 15.97
CA VAL A 169 0.65 0.24 15.71
C VAL A 169 -0.34 -0.61 14.93
N LYS A 170 -1.60 -0.61 15.36
CA LYS A 170 -2.68 -1.33 14.67
C LYS A 170 -2.82 -0.86 13.22
N GLY A 171 -2.83 0.46 12.98
CA GLY A 171 -2.91 1.06 11.65
C GLY A 171 -1.75 0.63 10.73
N LEU A 172 -0.51 0.57 11.22
CA LEU A 172 0.63 0.06 10.43
C LEU A 172 0.65 -1.46 10.29
N TRP A 173 0.02 -2.19 11.21
CA TRP A 173 -0.02 -3.64 11.16
C TRP A 173 -0.86 -4.13 9.98
N VAL A 174 -1.88 -3.39 9.56
CA VAL A 174 -2.73 -3.78 8.41
C VAL A 174 -1.95 -3.77 7.08
N PRO A 175 -1.17 -2.73 6.72
CA PRO A 175 -0.21 -2.80 5.62
C PRO A 175 0.76 -3.98 5.72
N PHE A 176 1.32 -4.25 6.91
CA PHE A 176 2.18 -5.42 7.12
C PHE A 176 1.44 -6.74 6.84
N LYS A 177 0.19 -6.83 7.26
CA LYS A 177 -0.65 -8.01 7.03
C LYS A 177 -0.99 -8.21 5.55
N PHE A 178 -1.27 -7.13 4.82
CA PHE A 178 -1.43 -7.17 3.38
C PHE A 178 -0.17 -7.72 2.70
N LEU A 179 0.99 -7.15 3.01
CA LEU A 179 2.28 -7.54 2.42
C LEU A 179 2.64 -9.00 2.72
N SER A 180 2.39 -9.47 3.95
CA SER A 180 2.69 -10.85 4.34
C SER A 180 1.71 -11.88 3.76
N THR A 181 0.49 -11.45 3.39
CA THR A 181 -0.54 -12.31 2.78
C THR A 181 -0.35 -12.42 1.27
N HIS A 182 0.03 -11.33 0.61
CA HIS A 182 0.20 -11.25 -0.85
C HIS A 182 1.68 -11.28 -1.24
N GLN A 183 2.30 -12.45 -1.04
CA GLN A 183 3.73 -12.67 -1.33
C GLN A 183 4.03 -12.73 -2.83
N ASP A 184 3.01 -12.89 -3.66
CA ASP A 184 3.05 -12.92 -5.13
C ASP A 184 3.33 -11.55 -5.77
N LEU A 185 3.22 -10.45 -5.01
CA LEU A 185 3.47 -9.11 -5.52
C LEU A 185 4.98 -8.83 -5.58
N HIS A 186 5.47 -8.49 -6.78
CA HIS A 186 6.85 -8.09 -7.04
C HIS A 186 6.92 -6.92 -8.00
N ASN A 187 7.95 -6.07 -7.88
CA ASN A 187 8.24 -4.99 -8.84
C ASN A 187 7.07 -4.02 -9.07
N VAL A 188 6.26 -3.76 -8.04
CA VAL A 188 5.09 -2.88 -8.12
C VAL A 188 5.11 -1.82 -7.02
N GLY A 189 4.60 -0.64 -7.37
CA GLY A 189 4.24 0.42 -6.45
C GLY A 189 2.89 0.15 -5.79
N ILE A 190 2.84 0.28 -4.47
CA ILE A 190 1.67 0.10 -3.64
C ILE A 190 1.40 1.42 -2.91
N LEU A 191 0.17 1.92 -3.04
CA LEU A 191 -0.35 3.04 -2.27
C LEU A 191 -1.32 2.53 -1.22
N PHE A 192 -1.01 2.76 0.06
CA PHE A 192 -1.91 2.50 1.17
C PHE A 192 -2.76 3.73 1.47
N GLU A 193 -4.08 3.59 1.42
CA GLU A 193 -5.03 4.60 1.85
C GLU A 193 -5.44 4.29 3.29
N MET A 194 -5.20 5.24 4.19
CA MET A 194 -5.33 5.03 5.62
C MET A 194 -6.01 6.23 6.27
N ASP A 195 -6.79 5.98 7.31
CA ASP A 195 -7.44 6.99 8.15
C ASP A 195 -6.53 7.47 9.31
N ASN A 196 -5.36 6.86 9.49
CA ASN A 196 -4.42 7.19 10.55
C ASN A 196 -3.25 8.02 10.01
N THR A 197 -3.29 9.34 10.23
CA THR A 197 -2.24 10.29 9.81
C THR A 197 -0.85 9.96 10.36
N SER A 198 -0.77 9.41 11.58
CA SER A 198 0.50 8.99 12.17
C SER A 198 1.09 7.79 11.43
N ALA A 199 0.26 6.81 11.07
CA ALA A 199 0.67 5.65 10.29
C ALA A 199 1.10 6.06 8.87
N VAL A 200 0.34 6.94 8.21
CA VAL A 200 0.69 7.53 6.91
C VAL A 200 2.07 8.20 6.98
N HIS A 201 2.29 9.05 8.00
CA HIS A 201 3.57 9.72 8.20
C HIS A 201 4.70 8.72 8.42
N CYS A 202 4.50 7.71 9.28
CA CYS A 202 5.50 6.70 9.58
C CYS A 202 5.91 5.89 8.35
N LEU A 203 4.95 5.50 7.50
CA LEU A 203 5.20 4.77 6.26
C LEU A 203 5.99 5.63 5.27
N ASN A 204 5.47 6.83 4.94
CA ASN A 204 6.09 7.72 3.95
C ASN A 204 7.48 8.23 4.36
N ARG A 205 7.68 8.46 5.66
CA ARG A 205 8.98 8.87 6.18
C ARG A 205 9.90 7.69 6.45
N GLN A 206 9.44 6.44 6.37
CA GLN A 206 10.17 5.20 6.64
C GLN A 206 10.72 5.07 8.07
N GLY A 207 9.89 5.34 9.08
CA GLY A 207 10.24 5.07 10.47
C GLY A 207 9.81 6.13 11.48
N TYR A 208 9.95 5.79 12.75
CA TYR A 208 9.60 6.63 13.88
C TYR A 208 10.50 6.30 15.10
N SER A 209 11.53 7.11 15.35
CA SER A 209 12.60 6.74 16.30
C SER A 209 12.16 6.68 17.77
N LYS A 210 11.01 7.27 18.13
CA LYS A 210 10.57 7.35 19.53
C LYS A 210 9.89 6.07 20.04
N SER A 211 9.33 5.23 19.16
CA SER A 211 8.66 3.98 19.54
C SER A 211 9.37 2.78 18.95
N GLU A 212 9.87 1.90 19.82
CA GLU A 212 10.50 0.63 19.42
C GLU A 212 9.55 -0.24 18.59
N VAL A 213 8.30 -0.35 19.07
CA VAL A 213 7.30 -1.23 18.46
C VAL A 213 6.97 -0.77 17.03
N LEU A 214 6.82 0.54 16.83
CA LEU A 214 6.57 1.10 15.49
C LEU A 214 7.78 0.96 14.58
N LEU A 215 8.98 1.24 15.10
CA LEU A 215 10.20 1.14 14.30
C LEU A 215 10.47 -0.30 13.87
N SER A 216 10.36 -1.27 14.79
CA SER A 216 10.48 -2.70 14.51
C SER A 216 9.44 -3.17 13.48
N LEU A 217 8.19 -2.71 13.56
CA LEU A 217 7.16 -3.05 12.59
C LEU A 217 7.47 -2.47 11.20
N LEU A 218 7.91 -1.22 11.14
CA LEU A 218 8.32 -0.57 9.89
C LEU A 218 9.54 -1.27 9.28
N GLU A 219 10.51 -1.70 10.08
CA GLU A 219 11.66 -2.47 9.59
C GLU A 219 11.22 -3.75 8.89
N ARG A 220 10.25 -4.48 9.47
CA ARG A 220 9.67 -5.66 8.83
C ARG A 220 8.95 -5.31 7.52
N ILE A 221 8.11 -4.26 7.52
CA ILE A 221 7.40 -3.79 6.32
C ILE A 221 8.39 -3.47 5.18
N PHE A 222 9.46 -2.74 5.49
CA PHE A 222 10.42 -2.31 4.48
C PHE A 222 11.41 -3.40 4.07
N GLN A 223 11.71 -4.37 4.94
CA GLN A 223 12.44 -5.59 4.57
C GLN A 223 11.63 -6.40 3.55
N GLU A 224 10.36 -6.65 3.85
CA GLU A 224 9.40 -7.33 2.96
C GLU A 224 9.29 -6.62 1.60
N ALA A 225 9.21 -5.28 1.61
CA ALA A 225 9.18 -4.48 0.41
C ALA A 225 10.49 -4.56 -0.39
N SER A 226 11.64 -4.48 0.29
CA SER A 226 12.95 -4.50 -0.35
C SER A 226 13.24 -5.82 -1.04
N VAL A 227 12.91 -6.97 -0.42
CA VAL A 227 13.14 -8.30 -1.00
C VAL A 227 12.33 -8.51 -2.27
N ARG A 228 11.16 -7.86 -2.37
CA ARG A 228 10.22 -8.00 -3.50
C ARG A 228 10.24 -6.82 -4.46
N SER A 229 11.19 -5.90 -4.28
CA SER A 229 11.29 -4.66 -5.08
C SER A 229 9.97 -3.88 -5.13
N LEU A 230 9.27 -3.80 -4.01
CA LEU A 230 8.03 -3.05 -3.87
C LEU A 230 8.33 -1.60 -3.50
N HIS A 231 7.60 -0.68 -4.13
CA HIS A 231 7.64 0.73 -3.75
C HIS A 231 6.40 1.10 -2.92
N LEU A 232 6.59 1.44 -1.66
CA LEU A 232 5.47 1.74 -0.75
C LEU A 232 5.27 3.24 -0.58
N SER A 233 4.02 3.65 -0.61
CA SER A 233 3.56 5.01 -0.28
C SER A 233 2.25 4.94 0.51
N ALA A 234 1.90 6.01 1.20
CA ALA A 234 0.62 6.13 1.90
C ALA A 234 -0.03 7.49 1.64
N LEU A 235 -1.36 7.48 1.61
CA LEU A 235 -2.23 8.65 1.50
C LEU A 235 -3.23 8.62 2.66
N TYR A 236 -3.44 9.78 3.26
CA TYR A 236 -4.51 9.94 4.24
C TYR A 236 -5.85 10.06 3.51
N VAL A 237 -6.83 9.27 3.93
CA VAL A 237 -8.21 9.32 3.46
C VAL A 237 -9.12 9.42 4.70
N PRO A 238 -10.02 10.42 4.78
CA PRO A 238 -10.97 10.53 5.88
C PRO A 238 -11.79 9.24 6.05
N GLY A 239 -12.13 8.87 7.29
CA GLY A 239 -12.91 7.66 7.57
C GLY A 239 -14.24 7.58 6.82
N GLU A 240 -14.89 8.72 6.62
CA GLU A 240 -16.15 8.85 5.83
C GLU A 240 -15.98 8.47 4.35
N GLU A 241 -14.76 8.54 3.82
CA GLU A 241 -14.41 8.11 2.47
C GLU A 241 -13.80 6.69 2.46
N ASN A 242 -13.41 6.16 3.63
CA ASN A 242 -12.82 4.83 3.84
C ASN A 242 -13.84 3.79 4.35
N LEU A 243 -15.13 4.00 4.06
CA LEU A 243 -16.26 3.21 4.60
C LEU A 243 -16.09 1.69 4.47
N TRP A 244 -15.46 1.23 3.39
CA TRP A 244 -15.25 -0.19 3.17
C TRP A 244 -14.24 -0.81 4.10
N ALA A 245 -13.10 -0.15 4.28
CA ALA A 245 -12.09 -0.68 5.16
C ALA A 245 -12.58 -0.59 6.61
N ASP A 246 -13.27 0.50 6.99
CA ASP A 246 -13.93 0.66 8.31
C ASP A 246 -14.94 -0.47 8.59
N ALA A 247 -15.83 -0.77 7.63
CA ALA A 247 -16.78 -1.87 7.77
C ALA A 247 -16.09 -3.23 7.97
N LEU A 248 -14.99 -3.48 7.25
CA LEU A 248 -14.18 -4.69 7.41
C LEU A 248 -13.50 -4.75 8.79
N SER A 249 -13.01 -3.62 9.31
CA SER A 249 -12.31 -3.58 10.59
C SER A 249 -13.24 -3.67 11.80
N CYS A 250 -14.47 -3.15 11.69
CA CYS A 250 -15.43 -3.07 12.79
C CYS A 250 -16.26 -4.35 13.01
N PHE A 251 -16.10 -5.39 12.18
CA PHE A 251 -16.82 -6.67 12.34
C PHE A 251 -18.34 -6.53 12.45
N GLN A 252 -18.91 -5.47 11.85
CA GLN A 252 -20.33 -5.18 11.92
C GLN A 252 -21.12 -6.19 11.07
N HIS A 253 -21.26 -7.45 11.49
CA HIS A 253 -21.93 -8.57 10.79
C HIS A 253 -21.68 -8.69 9.27
N THR A 254 -20.61 -8.08 8.77
CA THR A 254 -20.28 -8.07 7.35
C THR A 254 -19.45 -9.31 7.12
N SER A 255 -20.09 -10.38 6.67
CA SER A 255 -19.32 -11.38 5.91
C SER A 255 -18.69 -10.64 4.74
N VAL A 256 -17.39 -10.84 4.51
CA VAL A 256 -16.63 -10.31 3.36
C VAL A 256 -17.15 -10.90 2.04
N GLU A 257 -18.03 -11.90 2.14
CA GLU A 257 -18.55 -12.69 1.06
C GLU A 257 -20.01 -12.28 0.88
N TRP A 258 -20.24 -11.29 0.03
CA TRP A 258 -21.59 -10.79 -0.22
C TRP A 258 -22.29 -11.70 -1.19
N GLN A 259 -23.47 -12.14 -0.79
CA GLN A 259 -24.35 -12.95 -1.61
C GLN A 259 -25.69 -12.25 -1.67
N LEU A 260 -26.19 -12.03 -2.88
CA LEU A 260 -27.58 -11.66 -3.07
C LEU A 260 -28.47 -12.79 -2.54
N CYS A 261 -29.61 -12.49 -1.92
CA CYS A 261 -30.57 -13.51 -1.51
C CYS A 261 -30.88 -14.39 -2.73
N PRO A 262 -30.74 -15.73 -2.64
CA PRO A 262 -30.93 -16.62 -3.78
C PRO A 262 -32.30 -16.46 -4.47
N ASN A 263 -33.33 -16.06 -3.72
CA ASN A 263 -34.64 -15.75 -4.28
C ASN A 263 -34.63 -14.50 -5.17
N VAL A 264 -33.90 -13.46 -4.75
CA VAL A 264 -33.72 -12.23 -5.53
C VAL A 264 -32.83 -12.49 -6.74
N PHE A 265 -31.78 -13.32 -6.60
CA PHE A 265 -30.97 -13.73 -7.75
C PHE A 265 -31.79 -14.50 -8.78
N ARG A 266 -32.57 -15.50 -8.33
CA ARG A 266 -33.48 -16.27 -9.21
C ARG A 266 -34.50 -15.37 -9.89
N SER A 267 -35.04 -14.35 -9.21
CA SER A 267 -35.97 -13.40 -9.86
C SER A 267 -35.30 -12.56 -10.95
N GLN A 268 -34.01 -12.21 -10.80
CA GLN A 268 -33.24 -11.58 -11.87
C GLN A 268 -33.03 -12.55 -13.05
N GLY A 269 -32.67 -13.80 -12.76
CA GLY A 269 -32.50 -14.85 -13.77
C GLY A 269 -33.78 -15.12 -14.56
N ASN A 270 -34.95 -15.12 -13.91
CA ASN A 270 -36.24 -15.25 -14.58
C ASN A 270 -36.55 -14.04 -15.49
N ARG A 271 -36.06 -12.85 -15.13
CA ARG A 271 -36.32 -11.61 -15.87
C ARG A 271 -35.40 -11.41 -17.07
N TRP A 272 -34.11 -11.72 -16.93
CA TRP A 272 -33.08 -11.41 -17.93
C TRP A 272 -32.32 -12.64 -18.46
N GLY A 273 -32.72 -13.84 -18.03
CA GLY A 273 -32.03 -15.10 -18.29
C GLY A 273 -30.96 -15.38 -17.23
N THR A 274 -30.67 -16.66 -17.00
CA THR A 274 -29.64 -17.08 -16.05
C THR A 274 -28.25 -16.88 -16.66
N PRO A 275 -27.32 -16.17 -15.98
CA PRO A 275 -25.94 -16.03 -16.45
C PRO A 275 -25.17 -17.36 -16.39
N GLN A 276 -24.09 -17.47 -17.17
CA GLN A 276 -23.29 -18.70 -17.28
C GLN A 276 -22.20 -18.80 -16.22
N VAL A 277 -21.74 -17.65 -15.70
CA VAL A 277 -20.65 -17.57 -14.72
C VAL A 277 -20.89 -16.47 -13.70
N ASP A 278 -20.51 -16.76 -12.45
CA ASP A 278 -20.51 -15.82 -11.33
C ASP A 278 -19.08 -15.29 -11.09
N LEU A 279 -18.84 -14.05 -11.49
CA LEU A 279 -17.56 -13.39 -11.30
C LEU A 279 -17.60 -12.61 -9.97
N PHE A 280 -16.50 -12.73 -9.21
CA PHE A 280 -16.30 -12.16 -7.87
C PHE A 280 -16.98 -12.91 -6.71
N ALA A 281 -17.31 -14.19 -6.88
CA ALA A 281 -17.93 -15.01 -5.84
C ALA A 281 -17.02 -16.14 -5.31
N PHE A 282 -17.20 -16.48 -4.03
CA PHE A 282 -16.55 -17.58 -3.33
C PHE A 282 -17.37 -18.87 -3.44
N PRO A 283 -16.80 -20.06 -3.16
CA PRO A 283 -17.57 -21.31 -3.15
C PRO A 283 -18.81 -21.28 -2.26
N THR A 284 -18.75 -20.51 -1.15
CA THR A 284 -19.82 -20.32 -0.16
C THR A 284 -20.88 -19.32 -0.58
N THR A 285 -20.59 -18.44 -1.56
CA THR A 285 -21.49 -17.36 -1.99
C THR A 285 -21.82 -17.36 -3.47
N ALA A 286 -21.26 -18.29 -4.23
CA ALA A 286 -21.53 -18.45 -5.65
C ALA A 286 -23.02 -18.74 -5.88
N GLN A 287 -23.60 -18.01 -6.82
CA GLN A 287 -24.97 -18.20 -7.29
C GLN A 287 -25.05 -19.17 -8.47
N LEU A 288 -23.90 -19.47 -9.08
CA LEU A 288 -23.78 -20.28 -10.29
C LEU A 288 -22.72 -21.37 -10.10
N PRO A 289 -22.87 -22.53 -10.78
CA PRO A 289 -21.90 -23.63 -10.68
C PRO A 289 -20.49 -23.24 -11.15
N GLN A 290 -20.40 -22.36 -12.15
CA GLN A 290 -19.14 -21.79 -12.59
C GLN A 290 -18.95 -20.42 -11.94
N TYR A 291 -17.88 -20.27 -11.16
CA TYR A 291 -17.57 -19.01 -10.48
C TYR A 291 -16.06 -18.75 -10.41
N PHE A 292 -15.68 -17.48 -10.28
CA PHE A 292 -14.29 -17.06 -10.11
C PHE A 292 -14.14 -16.08 -8.95
N THR A 293 -13.25 -16.43 -8.01
CA THR A 293 -12.74 -15.56 -6.96
C THR A 293 -11.25 -15.31 -7.17
N ARG A 294 -10.68 -14.36 -6.43
CA ARG A 294 -9.23 -14.12 -6.40
C ARG A 294 -8.51 -14.94 -5.32
N ASN A 295 -9.22 -15.71 -4.49
CA ASN A 295 -8.61 -16.37 -3.33
C ASN A 295 -7.82 -17.63 -3.71
N VAL A 296 -6.49 -17.52 -3.64
CA VAL A 296 -5.51 -18.61 -3.85
C VAL A 296 -5.59 -19.69 -2.74
N ARG A 297 -6.36 -19.48 -1.65
CA ARG A 297 -6.38 -20.40 -0.49
C ARG A 297 -7.29 -21.63 -0.60
N THR A 298 -8.11 -21.78 -1.64
CA THR A 298 -8.95 -22.98 -1.79
C THR A 298 -8.70 -23.64 -3.15
N GLY A 299 -8.31 -24.91 -3.14
CA GLY A 299 -7.92 -25.71 -4.31
C GLY A 299 -9.00 -25.96 -5.37
N THR A 300 -10.07 -25.16 -5.40
CA THR A 300 -11.12 -25.16 -6.43
C THR A 300 -11.53 -23.73 -6.88
N GLY A 301 -10.84 -22.68 -6.44
CA GLY A 301 -11.02 -21.31 -6.94
C GLY A 301 -10.18 -21.05 -8.19
N GLY A 302 -10.81 -20.70 -9.32
CA GLY A 302 -10.09 -20.32 -10.53
C GLY A 302 -9.29 -19.00 -10.37
N PRO A 303 -8.40 -18.64 -11.32
CA PRO A 303 -7.60 -17.42 -11.21
C PRO A 303 -8.49 -16.17 -11.25
N ASP A 304 -7.98 -15.07 -10.67
CA ASP A 304 -8.54 -13.70 -10.61
C ASP A 304 -9.62 -13.47 -11.68
N ALA A 305 -10.83 -13.07 -11.29
CA ALA A 305 -11.91 -12.76 -12.23
C ALA A 305 -11.44 -11.80 -13.33
N PHE A 306 -10.57 -10.84 -13.00
CA PHE A 306 -9.98 -9.92 -13.98
C PHE A 306 -8.91 -10.54 -14.91
N ALA A 307 -8.36 -11.72 -14.58
CA ALA A 307 -7.39 -12.44 -15.41
C ALA A 307 -8.07 -13.37 -16.43
N LYS A 308 -9.39 -13.55 -16.36
CA LYS A 308 -10.14 -14.32 -17.35
C LYS A 308 -10.56 -13.45 -18.52
N ASP A 309 -10.55 -14.05 -19.70
CA ASP A 309 -11.24 -13.49 -20.86
C ASP A 309 -12.75 -13.71 -20.69
N TRP A 310 -13.48 -12.62 -20.41
CA TRP A 310 -14.91 -12.65 -20.17
C TRP A 310 -15.71 -12.98 -21.43
N ASN A 311 -15.15 -12.77 -22.63
CA ASN A 311 -15.84 -13.05 -23.90
C ASN A 311 -16.07 -14.55 -24.18
N ARG A 312 -15.57 -15.44 -23.30
CA ARG A 312 -15.87 -16.87 -23.31
C ARG A 312 -17.30 -17.21 -22.91
N TRP A 313 -18.01 -16.26 -22.31
CA TRP A 313 -19.40 -16.40 -21.89
C TRP A 313 -20.26 -15.34 -22.56
N GLU A 314 -21.46 -15.72 -23.00
CA GLU A 314 -22.46 -14.85 -23.61
C GLU A 314 -23.31 -14.12 -22.57
N HIS A 315 -23.28 -14.57 -21.32
CA HIS A 315 -23.94 -13.91 -20.21
C HIS A 315 -23.15 -14.07 -18.91
N ILE A 316 -22.68 -12.96 -18.35
CA ILE A 316 -21.91 -12.95 -17.10
C ILE A 316 -22.69 -12.27 -15.97
N TYR A 317 -22.56 -12.82 -14.76
CA TYR A 317 -22.99 -12.18 -13.52
C TYR A 317 -21.78 -11.57 -12.83
N LEU A 318 -21.91 -10.32 -12.39
CA LEU A 318 -20.88 -9.58 -11.69
C LEU A 318 -21.48 -9.05 -10.39
N PHE A 319 -20.94 -9.47 -9.26
CA PHE A 319 -21.19 -8.80 -7.98
C PHE A 319 -19.87 -8.43 -7.30
N PRO A 320 -19.13 -7.47 -7.87
CA PRO A 320 -17.82 -7.10 -7.37
C PRO A 320 -17.94 -6.41 -6.01
N PRO A 321 -16.85 -6.44 -5.22
CA PRO A 321 -16.71 -5.56 -4.09
C PRO A 321 -17.00 -4.10 -4.47
N PRO A 322 -17.82 -3.37 -3.70
CA PRO A 322 -18.27 -2.00 -3.99
C PRO A 322 -17.19 -0.91 -3.86
N SER A 323 -15.96 -1.18 -4.27
CA SER A 323 -14.88 -0.19 -4.36
C SER A 323 -14.92 0.53 -5.70
N THR A 324 -14.79 1.86 -5.67
CA THR A 324 -14.68 2.69 -6.86
C THR A 324 -13.63 2.19 -7.85
N LYS A 325 -12.50 1.72 -7.36
CA LYS A 325 -11.38 1.26 -8.20
C LYS A 325 -11.67 -0.09 -8.85
N VAL A 326 -12.28 -1.00 -8.10
CA VAL A 326 -12.71 -2.30 -8.62
C VAL A 326 -13.79 -2.07 -9.69
N LEU A 327 -14.78 -1.24 -9.41
CA LEU A 327 -15.85 -0.91 -10.35
C LEU A 327 -15.34 -0.19 -11.60
N LEU A 328 -14.39 0.75 -11.48
CA LEU A 328 -13.73 1.36 -12.65
C LEU A 328 -12.99 0.32 -13.49
N ARG A 329 -12.33 -0.67 -12.87
CA ARG A 329 -11.67 -1.76 -13.59
C ARG A 329 -12.69 -2.69 -14.26
N VAL A 330 -13.82 -2.97 -13.61
CA VAL A 330 -14.95 -3.71 -14.20
C VAL A 330 -15.47 -2.96 -15.44
N CYS A 331 -15.76 -1.67 -15.33
CA CYS A 331 -16.18 -0.84 -16.48
C CYS A 331 -15.16 -0.92 -17.62
N ARG A 332 -13.85 -0.78 -17.34
CA ARG A 332 -12.81 -0.91 -18.37
C ARG A 332 -12.84 -2.26 -19.08
N GLN A 333 -13.04 -3.36 -18.35
CA GLN A 333 -13.11 -4.69 -18.96
C GLN A 333 -14.41 -4.88 -19.75
N LEU A 334 -15.53 -4.36 -19.23
CA LEU A 334 -16.83 -4.38 -19.90
C LEU A 334 -16.83 -3.64 -21.25
N ARG A 335 -16.00 -2.62 -21.45
CA ARG A 335 -15.84 -1.95 -22.76
C ARG A 335 -15.39 -2.90 -23.88
N SER A 336 -14.70 -3.99 -23.52
CA SER A 336 -14.21 -5.02 -24.47
C SER A 336 -15.07 -6.28 -24.51
N TYR A 337 -16.07 -6.37 -23.63
CA TYR A 337 -16.99 -7.48 -23.56
C TYR A 337 -18.15 -7.24 -24.54
N ARG A 338 -18.61 -8.28 -25.24
CA ARG A 338 -19.56 -8.14 -26.36
C ARG A 338 -20.95 -8.69 -26.12
N TRP A 339 -21.18 -9.25 -24.94
CA TRP A 339 -22.38 -10.02 -24.68
C TRP A 339 -23.21 -9.42 -23.54
N ARG A 340 -24.08 -10.23 -22.93
CA ARG A 340 -25.00 -9.77 -21.88
C ARG A 340 -24.32 -9.71 -20.53
N VAL A 341 -24.67 -8.69 -19.76
CA VAL A 341 -24.15 -8.44 -18.41
C VAL A 341 -25.31 -8.34 -17.45
N LEU A 342 -25.19 -9.00 -16.30
CA LEU A 342 -25.96 -8.70 -15.09
C LEU A 342 -24.98 -8.24 -14.01
N LEU A 343 -24.88 -6.93 -13.79
CA LEU A 343 -23.97 -6.33 -12.81
C LEU A 343 -24.77 -5.79 -11.63
N LEU A 344 -24.30 -6.04 -10.41
CA LEU A 344 -24.84 -5.43 -9.19
C LEU A 344 -23.88 -4.41 -8.60
N THR A 345 -24.37 -3.22 -8.30
CA THR A 345 -23.60 -2.18 -7.62
C THR A 345 -24.46 -1.40 -6.62
N PRO A 346 -23.86 -0.69 -5.65
CA PRO A 346 -24.56 0.35 -4.90
C PRO A 346 -24.99 1.51 -5.81
N TRP A 347 -25.96 2.32 -5.36
CA TRP A 347 -26.38 3.53 -6.05
C TRP A 347 -25.56 4.75 -5.62
N TRP A 348 -24.43 4.98 -6.27
CA TRP A 348 -23.51 6.08 -5.92
C TRP A 348 -23.25 7.04 -7.10
N PRO A 349 -24.15 8.01 -7.35
CA PRO A 349 -24.06 8.92 -8.51
C PRO A 349 -22.77 9.76 -8.57
N ALA A 350 -22.16 10.06 -7.42
CA ALA A 350 -20.94 10.86 -7.34
C ALA A 350 -19.68 10.08 -7.79
N GLN A 351 -19.78 8.77 -8.01
CA GLN A 351 -18.63 7.94 -8.34
C GLN A 351 -18.38 7.88 -9.87
N PRO A 352 -17.12 7.92 -10.31
CA PRO A 352 -16.78 8.04 -11.73
C PRO A 352 -17.25 6.86 -12.61
N TRP A 353 -17.40 5.65 -12.05
CA TRP A 353 -17.92 4.49 -12.78
C TRP A 353 -19.43 4.55 -13.01
N PHE A 354 -20.17 5.35 -12.23
CA PHE A 354 -21.63 5.36 -12.24
C PHE A 354 -22.18 5.92 -13.55
N SER A 355 -21.58 7.00 -14.05
CA SER A 355 -21.98 7.62 -15.32
C SER A 355 -21.80 6.68 -16.51
N GLU A 356 -20.74 5.85 -16.51
CA GLU A 356 -20.54 4.82 -17.55
C GLU A 356 -21.65 3.76 -17.50
N LEU A 357 -21.99 3.25 -16.32
CA LEU A 357 -23.08 2.27 -16.19
C LEU A 357 -24.44 2.85 -16.59
N GLN A 358 -24.69 4.12 -16.26
CA GLN A 358 -25.91 4.82 -16.64
C GLN A 358 -26.03 5.04 -18.15
N GLN A 359 -24.92 5.21 -18.86
CA GLN A 359 -24.93 5.25 -20.33
C GLN A 359 -25.29 3.90 -20.95
N TRP A 360 -24.79 2.79 -20.39
CA TRP A 360 -25.10 1.44 -20.90
C TRP A 360 -26.48 0.92 -20.49
N CYS A 361 -26.96 1.33 -19.32
CA CYS A 361 -28.25 0.93 -18.76
C CYS A 361 -28.89 2.13 -18.04
N PRO A 362 -29.68 2.95 -18.77
CA PRO A 362 -30.28 4.17 -18.21
C PRO A 362 -31.28 3.91 -17.08
N ASN A 363 -31.91 2.73 -17.07
CA ASN A 363 -32.96 2.36 -16.12
C ASN A 363 -32.60 1.06 -15.38
N PRO A 364 -31.61 1.09 -14.46
CA PRO A 364 -31.28 -0.07 -13.66
C PRO A 364 -32.38 -0.37 -12.64
N LEU A 365 -32.52 -1.63 -12.27
CA LEU A 365 -33.55 -2.07 -11.33
C LEU A 365 -33.07 -1.88 -9.89
N LEU A 366 -33.81 -1.11 -9.09
CA LEU A 366 -33.60 -1.04 -7.65
C LEU A 366 -33.96 -2.41 -7.03
N LEU A 367 -32.99 -3.01 -6.33
CA LEU A 367 -33.21 -4.22 -5.53
C LEU A 367 -33.54 -3.86 -4.08
N GLY A 368 -32.88 -2.83 -3.53
CA GLY A 368 -33.03 -2.39 -2.15
C GLY A 368 -32.01 -3.01 -1.18
N ASN A 369 -32.10 -2.65 0.10
CA ASN A 369 -31.07 -2.94 1.12
C ASN A 369 -31.22 -4.33 1.76
N ALA A 370 -32.42 -4.92 1.72
CA ALA A 370 -32.75 -6.21 2.35
C ALA A 370 -32.43 -7.43 1.46
N CYS A 371 -31.76 -7.21 0.33
CA CYS A 371 -31.53 -8.26 -0.65
C CYS A 371 -30.24 -9.04 -0.44
N LEU A 372 -29.43 -8.77 0.59
CA LEU A 372 -28.24 -9.56 0.91
C LEU A 372 -28.55 -10.63 1.95
N VAL A 373 -27.93 -11.80 1.80
CA VAL A 373 -28.03 -12.91 2.76
C VAL A 373 -27.40 -12.53 4.11
N ASN A 374 -26.35 -11.69 4.08
CA ASN A 374 -25.62 -11.26 5.26
C ASN A 374 -26.06 -9.86 5.70
N SER A 375 -26.24 -9.66 7.01
CA SER A 375 -26.61 -8.36 7.57
C SER A 375 -25.52 -7.32 7.34
N ILE A 376 -25.89 -6.25 6.65
CA ILE A 376 -25.03 -5.10 6.40
C ILE A 376 -24.99 -4.22 7.66
N PRO A 377 -23.87 -3.56 8.00
CA PRO A 377 -23.82 -2.57 9.05
C PRO A 377 -24.83 -1.42 8.87
N THR A 378 -25.44 -0.91 9.92
CA THR A 378 -26.50 0.12 9.83
C THR A 378 -26.03 1.41 9.13
N ASN A 379 -24.78 1.81 9.34
CA ASN A 379 -24.09 2.91 8.63
C ASN A 379 -23.93 2.66 7.12
N LEU A 380 -23.74 1.41 6.73
CA LEU A 380 -23.66 0.99 5.32
C LEU A 380 -25.05 0.71 4.71
N GLN A 381 -26.04 0.31 5.50
CA GLN A 381 -27.41 0.06 5.00
C GLN A 381 -28.00 1.30 4.33
N ASN A 382 -27.81 2.48 4.92
CA ASN A 382 -28.33 3.73 4.35
C ASN A 382 -27.63 4.12 3.04
N SER A 383 -26.39 3.68 2.83
CA SER A 383 -25.59 3.99 1.63
C SER A 383 -25.62 2.88 0.56
N LEU A 384 -26.05 1.65 0.87
CA LEU A 384 -26.03 0.47 -0.02
C LEU A 384 -27.37 0.15 -0.68
N ARG A 385 -27.96 1.12 -1.38
CA ARG A 385 -29.11 0.83 -2.26
C ARG A 385 -28.63 0.08 -3.49
N LEU A 386 -28.70 -1.25 -3.46
CA LEU A 386 -28.25 -2.09 -4.57
C LEU A 386 -29.16 -1.95 -5.79
N HIS A 387 -28.53 -1.85 -6.95
CA HIS A 387 -29.19 -1.84 -8.25
C HIS A 387 -28.62 -2.94 -9.15
N ALA A 388 -29.50 -3.54 -9.94
CA ALA A 388 -29.15 -4.45 -11.00
C ALA A 388 -29.11 -3.72 -12.35
N TRP A 389 -27.95 -3.76 -12.98
CA TRP A 389 -27.67 -3.22 -14.30
C TRP A 389 -27.64 -4.40 -15.28
N SER A 390 -28.67 -4.50 -16.11
CA SER A 390 -28.78 -5.53 -17.14
C SER A 390 -28.72 -4.88 -18.52
N PHE A 391 -27.68 -5.18 -19.29
CA PHE A 391 -27.46 -4.61 -20.61
C PHE A 391 -26.67 -5.55 -21.52
N SER A 392 -26.69 -5.26 -22.82
CA SER A 392 -25.77 -5.84 -23.80
C SER A 392 -24.83 -4.73 -24.25
N VAL A 393 -23.53 -4.98 -24.21
CA VAL A 393 -22.53 -4.02 -24.70
C VAL A 393 -22.52 -4.11 -26.22
N LYS A 394 -23.42 -3.37 -26.88
CA LYS A 394 -23.38 -3.19 -28.34
C LYS A 394 -22.30 -2.15 -28.65
N HIS A 395 -21.39 -2.50 -29.56
CA HIS A 395 -20.48 -1.53 -30.18
C HIS A 395 -21.24 -0.54 -31.06
#